data_AF-A0A946J4P6-F1
#
_entry.id   AF-A0A946J4P6-F1
#
_cell.length_a   1.000
_cell.length_b   1.000
_cell.length_c   1.000
_cell.angle_alpha   90.00
_cell.angle_beta   90.00
_cell.angle_gamma   90.00
#
_symmetry.space_group_name_H-M   'P 1'
#
loop_
_entity.id
_entity.type
_entity.pdbx_description
1 polymer ?
#
loop_
_entity_poly.entity_id
_entity_poly.type
_entity_poly.pdbx_seq_one_letter_code
_entity_poly.pdbx_strand_id
1 'polypeptide(L)' 'MTSPYEIYQYFMNTSDDDISKYLKMLTLLEIEDIDEKVKEHMKSPENRE' A
#
# COMPACT_ATOMS: atom_id res chain seq x y z
N MET A 1 -6.56 -15.87 15.79
CA MET A 1 -7.26 -15.43 14.56
C MET A 1 -7.10 -13.93 14.51
N THR A 2 -6.59 -13.40 13.40
CA THR A 2 -6.33 -11.95 13.26
C THR A 2 -7.62 -11.27 12.83
N SER A 3 -8.02 -10.22 13.54
CA SER A 3 -9.22 -9.45 13.21
C SER A 3 -9.03 -8.65 11.92
N PRO A 4 -10.13 -8.31 11.22
CA PRO A 4 -10.04 -7.42 10.05
C PRO A 4 -9.37 -6.08 10.36
N TYR A 5 -9.57 -5.56 11.58
CA TYR A 5 -8.93 -4.33 12.03
C TYR A 5 -7.41 -4.47 12.17
N GLU A 6 -6.93 -5.58 12.74
CA GLU A 6 -5.49 -5.85 12.87
C GLU A 6 -4.82 -6.03 11.50
N ILE A 7 -5.52 -6.64 10.53
CA ILE A 7 -5.02 -6.76 9.15
C ILE A 7 -4.95 -5.38 8.48
N TYR A 8 -5.97 -4.53 8.67
CA TYR A 8 -5.95 -3.15 8.15
C TYR A 8 -4.78 -2.35 8.75
N GLN A 9 -4.61 -2.42 10.07
CA GLN A 9 -3.51 -1.76 10.77
C GLN A 9 -2.14 -2.28 10.32
N TYR A 10 -2.01 -3.56 9.98
CA TYR A 10 -0.77 -4.11 9.45
C TYR A 10 -0.37 -3.41 8.14
N PHE A 11 -1.28 -3.29 7.18
CA PHE A 11 -0.98 -2.61 5.90
C PHE A 11 -0.73 -1.11 6.10
N MET A 12 -1.48 -0.45 6.98
CA MET A 12 -1.31 0.98 7.25
C MET A 12 0.09 1.31 7.82
N ASN A 13 0.62 0.42 8.66
CA ASN A 13 1.92 0.57 9.32
C ASN A 13 3.08 -0.07 8.54
N THR A 14 2.81 -0.67 7.36
CA THR A 14 3.84 -1.22 6.49
C THR A 14 4.66 -0.10 5.84
N SER A 15 5.95 -0.32 5.62
CA SER A 15 6.84 0.64 4.94
C SER A 15 6.37 0.93 3.51
N ASP A 16 6.70 2.11 2.99
CA ASP A 16 6.31 2.52 1.64
C ASP A 16 6.99 1.64 0.56
N ASP A 17 8.17 1.09 0.85
CA ASP A 17 8.89 0.17 -0.04
C ASP A 17 8.24 -1.22 -0.12
N ASP A 18 7.65 -1.68 0.99
CA ASP A 18 7.04 -3.01 1.06
C ASP A 18 5.57 -2.98 0.63
N ILE A 19 4.84 -1.89 0.90
CA ILE A 19 3.44 -1.76 0.47
C ILE A 19 3.32 -1.76 -1.05
N SER A 20 4.29 -1.16 -1.78
CA SER A 20 4.36 -1.23 -3.24
C SER A 20 4.41 -2.68 -3.76
N LYS A 21 5.21 -3.54 -3.12
CA LYS A 21 5.31 -4.96 -3.48
C LYS A 21 4.00 -5.69 -3.16
N TYR A 22 3.39 -5.39 -2.02
CA TYR A 22 2.13 -6.02 -1.62
C TYR A 22 0.97 -5.64 -2.54
N LEU A 23 0.87 -4.37 -2.97
CA LEU A 23 -0.15 -3.95 -3.93
C LEU A 23 -0.04 -4.74 -5.24
N LYS A 24 1.19 -4.98 -5.74
CA LYS A 24 1.44 -5.75 -6.97
C LYS A 24 1.13 -7.25 -6.81
N MET A 25 1.21 -7.81 -5.60
CA MET A 25 1.01 -9.24 -5.35
C MET A 25 -0.41 -9.59 -4.92
N LEU A 26 -1.08 -8.71 -4.19
CA LEU A 26 -2.33 -9.01 -3.47
C LEU A 26 -3.56 -8.32 -4.06
N THR A 27 -3.39 -7.49 -5.10
CA THR A 27 -4.49 -6.81 -5.78
C THR A 27 -4.57 -7.23 -7.24
N LEU A 28 -5.70 -6.90 -7.88
CA LEU A 28 -5.93 -7.09 -9.31
C LEU A 28 -5.72 -5.77 -10.10
N LEU A 29 -5.03 -4.80 -9.51
CA LEU A 29 -4.72 -3.53 -10.17
C LEU A 29 -3.62 -3.74 -11.21
N GLU A 30 -3.65 -2.94 -12.27
CA GLU A 30 -2.56 -2.91 -13.24
C GLU A 30 -1.28 -2.36 -12.59
N ILE A 31 -0.13 -2.84 -13.04
CA ILE A 31 1.16 -2.47 -12.45
C ILE A 31 1.44 -0.99 -12.64
N GLU A 32 1.06 -0.44 -13.79
CA GLU A 32 1.22 0.97 -14.13
C GLU A 32 0.44 1.88 -13.16
N ASP A 33 -0.81 1.49 -12.82
CA ASP A 33 -1.65 2.23 -11.88
C ASP A 33 -1.05 2.25 -10.47
N ILE A 34 -0.46 1.13 -10.06
CA ILE A 34 0.22 1.02 -8.76
C ILE A 34 1.46 1.93 -8.73
N ASP A 35 2.27 1.92 -9.79
CA ASP A 35 3.48 2.72 -9.86
C ASP A 35 3.16 4.22 -9.90
N GLU A 36 2.09 4.63 -10.59
CA GLU A 36 1.62 6.01 -10.58
C GLU A 36 1.17 6.44 -9.17
N LYS A 37 0.35 5.63 -8.50
CA LYS A 37 -0.11 5.90 -7.13
C LYS A 37 1.03 5.97 -6.12
N VAL A 38 1.98 5.04 -6.17
CA VAL A 38 3.17 5.05 -5.29
C VAL A 38 4.00 6.31 -5.55
N LYS A 39 4.16 6.71 -6.80
CA LYS A 39 4.89 7.94 -7.15
C LYS A 39 4.19 9.20 -6.68
N GLU A 40 2.85 9.22 -6.69
CA GLU A 40 2.07 10.31 -6.13
C GLU A 40 2.19 10.36 -4.60
N HIS A 41 2.02 9.22 -3.92
CA HIS A 41 2.20 9.07 -2.47
C HIS A 41 3.58 9.56 -2.01
N MET A 42 4.65 9.23 -2.74
CA MET A 42 6.01 9.67 -2.42
C MET A 42 6.23 11.19 -2.48
N LYS A 43 5.30 11.97 -3.07
CA LYS A 43 5.36 13.44 -3.01
C LYS A 43 4.89 13.99 -1.66
N SER A 44 4.06 13.24 -0.94
CA SER A 44 3.48 13.62 0.35
C SER A 44 3.21 12.37 1.20
N PRO A 45 4.28 11.66 1.64
CA PRO A 45 4.17 10.34 2.29
C PRO A 45 3.42 10.36 3.64
N GLU A 46 3.22 11.54 4.23
CA GLU A 46 2.39 11.76 5.42
C GLU A 46 0.89 11.52 5.16
N ASN A 47 0.45 11.67 3.90
CA ASN A 47 -0.94 11.44 3.50
C ASN A 47 -1.11 9.99 3.07
N ARG A 48 -1.21 9.10 4.06
CA ARG A 48 -1.47 7.67 3.86
C ARG A 48 -2.97 7.46 3.55
N GLU A 49 -3.42 7.88 2.36
CA GLU A 49 -4.80 7.72 1.85
C GLU A 49 -4.87 6.82 0.61
#